data_AF-A0A1J3I8F0-F1
#
_entry.id   AF-A0A1J3I8F0-F1
#
_cell.length_a   1.000
_cell.length_b   1.000
_cell.length_c   1.000
_cell.angle_alpha   90.00
_cell.angle_beta   90.00
_cell.angle_gamma   90.00
#
_symmetry.space_group_name_H-M   'P 1'
#
loop_
_entity.id
_entity.type
_entity.pdbx_description
1 polymer ?
#
loop_
_entity_poly.entity_id
_entity_poly.type
_entity_poly.pdbx_seq_one_letter_code
_entity_poly.pdbx_strand_id
1 'polypeptide(L)'
;VNLVKNWYQTGQEYISNYTEGGRKKAAFVRIDKTATMQEAKCFNNPTLEPSKCIQTLVKLIYLLNHGERFTEDEGTQLFFSITKLLQSEDASLRRAV
;
A
#
# COMPACT_ATOMS: atom_id res chain seq x y z
N VAL A 1 -18.03 8.95 -11.69
CA VAL A 1 -18.55 8.76 -10.32
C VAL A 1 -18.54 7.30 -9.83
N ASN A 2 -18.66 6.30 -10.73
CA ASN A 2 -18.57 4.88 -10.33
C ASN A 2 -17.13 4.37 -10.11
N LEU A 3 -16.13 4.98 -10.75
CA LEU A 3 -14.72 4.62 -10.58
C LEU A 3 -14.24 4.82 -9.14
N VAL A 4 -14.53 5.97 -8.53
CA VAL A 4 -14.16 6.26 -7.13
C VAL A 4 -14.90 5.34 -6.17
N LYS A 5 -16.17 5.01 -6.45
CA LYS A 5 -16.95 4.08 -5.63
C LYS A 5 -16.39 2.67 -5.71
N ASN A 6 -16.05 2.19 -6.91
CA ASN A 6 -15.41 0.89 -7.09
C ASN A 6 -14.03 0.87 -6.42
N TRP A 7 -13.24 1.93 -6.55
CA TRP A 7 -11.91 2.00 -5.92
C TRP A 7 -12.02 2.02 -4.38
N TYR A 8 -12.99 2.75 -3.84
CA TYR A 8 -13.28 2.74 -2.41
C TYR A 8 -13.80 1.38 -1.95
N GLN A 9 -14.72 0.75 -2.68
CA GLN A 9 -15.27 -0.57 -2.35
C GLN A 9 -14.21 -1.66 -2.43
N THR A 10 -13.41 -1.70 -3.50
CA THR A 10 -12.29 -2.62 -3.64
C THR A 10 -11.24 -2.37 -2.56
N GLY A 11 -10.97 -1.10 -2.21
CA GLY A 11 -10.11 -0.76 -1.08
C GLY A 11 -10.66 -1.26 0.25
N GLN A 12 -11.96 -1.10 0.50
CA GLN A 12 -12.64 -1.57 1.70
C GLN A 12 -12.69 -3.10 1.77
N GLU A 13 -12.98 -3.79 0.67
CA GLU A 13 -12.93 -5.26 0.56
C GLU A 13 -11.51 -5.78 0.78
N TYR A 14 -10.50 -5.08 0.26
CA TYR A 14 -9.11 -5.42 0.54
C TYR A 14 -8.81 -5.25 2.03
N ILE A 15 -9.19 -4.12 2.64
CA ILE A 15 -9.03 -3.91 4.09
C ILE A 15 -9.79 -4.99 4.89
N SER A 16 -11.00 -5.37 4.46
CA SER A 16 -11.88 -6.37 5.08
C SER A 16 -11.34 -7.81 4.98
N ASN A 17 -10.93 -8.24 3.79
CA ASN A 17 -10.33 -9.56 3.54
C ASN A 17 -8.98 -9.72 4.27
N TYR A 18 -8.28 -8.62 4.55
CA TYR A 18 -7.10 -8.61 5.42
C TYR A 18 -7.43 -8.67 6.91
N THR A 19 -8.65 -8.33 7.30
CA THR A 19 -9.12 -8.38 8.69
C THR A 19 -9.73 -9.74 9.07
N GLU A 20 -10.20 -10.54 8.12
CA GLU A 20 -10.81 -11.87 8.37
C GLU A 20 -9.79 -12.96 8.73
N GLY A 21 -8.52 -12.80 8.34
CA GLY A 21 -7.43 -13.66 8.84
C GLY A 21 -7.06 -13.28 10.28
N GLY A 22 -7.80 -13.79 11.27
CA GLY A 22 -7.76 -13.41 12.70
C GLY A 22 -6.40 -13.31 13.41
N ARG A 23 -5.28 -13.72 12.78
CA ARG A 23 -3.91 -13.43 13.24
C ARG A 23 -3.37 -12.05 12.84
N LYS A 24 -3.95 -11.36 11.85
CA LYS A 24 -3.50 -10.06 11.34
C LYS A 24 -4.19 -8.84 11.96
N LYS A 25 -5.32 -9.00 12.67
CA LYS A 25 -5.94 -7.93 13.46
C LYS A 25 -4.98 -7.35 14.52
N ALA A 26 -4.14 -8.19 15.11
CA ALA A 26 -3.10 -7.76 16.05
C ALA A 26 -1.93 -6.99 15.38
N ALA A 27 -1.74 -7.14 14.06
CA ALA A 27 -0.68 -6.44 13.33
C ALA A 27 -1.07 -5.00 12.93
N PHE A 28 -2.37 -4.69 12.86
CA PHE A 28 -2.85 -3.32 12.70
C PHE A 28 -2.82 -2.50 14.01
N VAL A 29 -2.63 -3.15 15.16
CA VAL A 29 -2.50 -2.48 16.48
C VAL A 29 -1.22 -1.63 16.56
N ARG A 30 -0.31 -1.73 15.57
CA ARG A 30 0.89 -0.88 15.51
C ARG A 30 1.41 -0.71 14.08
N ILE A 31 0.62 -0.10 13.19
CA ILE A 31 1.18 0.39 11.93
C ILE A 31 2.09 1.57 12.27
N ASP A 32 3.39 1.30 12.21
CA ASP A 32 4.43 2.29 12.43
C ASP A 32 4.89 2.86 11.08
N LYS A 33 5.03 4.18 11.01
CA LYS A 33 5.49 4.90 9.82
C LYS A 33 6.86 4.40 9.36
N THR A 34 7.81 4.24 10.29
CA THR A 34 9.18 3.79 9.99
C THR A 34 9.18 2.38 9.42
N ALA A 35 8.42 1.47 10.05
CA ALA A 35 8.29 0.10 9.56
C ALA A 35 7.68 0.06 8.15
N THR A 36 6.62 0.83 7.92
CA THR A 36 5.93 0.90 6.61
C THR A 36 6.83 1.48 5.52
N MET A 37 7.64 2.50 5.84
CA MET A 37 8.65 3.06 4.94
C MET A 37 9.76 2.05 4.60
N GLN A 38 10.18 1.22 5.55
CA GLN A 38 11.14 0.14 5.27
C GLN A 38 10.53 -0.93 4.35
N GLU A 39 9.26 -1.28 4.55
CA GLU A 39 8.56 -2.21 3.67
C GLU A 39 8.40 -1.66 2.25
N ALA A 40 8.26 -0.34 2.07
CA ALA A 40 8.11 0.32 0.76
C ALA A 40 9.31 0.10 -0.17
N LYS A 41 10.46 -0.33 0.36
CA LYS A 41 11.61 -0.77 -0.43
C LYS A 41 11.29 -1.96 -1.34
N CYS A 42 10.25 -2.75 -1.03
CA CYS A 42 9.84 -3.87 -1.87
C CYS A 42 9.43 -3.43 -3.29
N PHE A 43 9.00 -2.18 -3.48
CA PHE A 43 8.64 -1.61 -4.78
C PHE A 43 9.83 -1.48 -5.74
N ASN A 44 11.05 -1.48 -5.20
CA ASN A 44 12.29 -1.39 -5.98
C ASN A 44 12.98 -2.76 -6.15
N ASN A 45 12.39 -3.85 -5.65
CA ASN A 45 13.00 -5.17 -5.76
C ASN A 45 12.91 -5.68 -7.22
N PRO A 46 14.01 -6.16 -7.84
CA PRO A 46 13.97 -6.76 -9.18
C PRO A 46 12.99 -7.94 -9.30
N THR A 47 12.73 -8.66 -8.20
CA THR A 47 11.64 -9.65 -8.13
C THR A 47 10.48 -9.06 -7.33
N LEU A 48 9.51 -8.49 -8.04
CA LEU A 48 8.32 -7.91 -7.40
C LEU A 48 7.41 -9.03 -6.87
N GLU A 49 7.03 -8.92 -5.60
CA GLU A 49 6.01 -9.78 -4.98
C GLU A 49 4.70 -8.99 -4.87
N PRO A 50 3.69 -9.24 -5.72
CA PRO A 50 2.47 -8.43 -5.79
C PRO A 50 1.75 -8.32 -4.44
N SER A 51 1.60 -9.44 -3.74
CA SER A 51 0.92 -9.49 -2.44
C SER A 51 1.61 -8.62 -1.38
N LYS A 52 2.95 -8.55 -1.40
CA LYS A 52 3.73 -7.73 -0.47
C LYS A 52 3.63 -6.25 -0.83
N CYS A 53 3.69 -5.93 -2.13
CA CYS A 53 3.58 -4.56 -2.60
C CYS A 53 2.21 -3.96 -2.27
N ILE A 54 1.12 -4.69 -2.52
CA ILE A 54 -0.22 -4.19 -2.23
C ILE A 54 -0.43 -4.05 -0.71
N GLN A 55 0.11 -4.97 0.10
CA GLN A 55 0.10 -4.83 1.57
C GLN A 55 0.74 -3.53 2.04
N THR A 56 1.93 -3.23 1.52
CA THR A 56 2.65 -2.01 1.89
C THR A 56 1.94 -0.76 1.37
N LEU A 57 1.37 -0.80 0.15
CA LEU A 57 0.59 0.31 -0.41
C LEU A 57 -0.63 0.64 0.47
N VAL A 58 -1.37 -0.36 0.94
CA VAL A 58 -2.53 -0.17 1.82
C VAL A 58 -2.13 0.44 3.16
N LYS A 59 -1.00 0.02 3.74
CA LYS A 59 -0.47 0.64 4.98
C LYS A 59 -0.09 2.11 4.76
N LEU A 60 0.52 2.45 3.62
CA LEU A 60 0.85 3.85 3.28
C LEU A 60 -0.42 4.70 3.11
N ILE A 61 -1.43 4.18 2.40
CA ILE A 61 -2.73 4.84 2.25
C ILE A 61 -3.41 5.03 3.61
N TYR A 62 -3.33 4.04 4.50
CA TYR A 62 -3.87 4.14 5.85
C TYR A 62 -3.18 5.25 6.66
N LEU A 63 -1.85 5.30 6.67
CA LEU A 63 -1.08 6.35 7.35
C LEU A 63 -1.43 7.75 6.82
N LEU A 64 -1.52 7.90 5.49
CA LEU A 64 -1.93 9.16 4.86
C LEU A 64 -3.35 9.59 5.27
N ASN A 65 -4.31 8.67 5.28
CA ASN A 65 -5.69 8.97 5.70
C ASN A 65 -5.80 9.31 7.19
N HIS A 66 -4.92 8.76 8.03
CA HIS A 66 -4.91 9.02 9.47
C HIS A 66 -4.19 10.33 9.85
N GLY A 67 -3.69 11.08 8.87
CA GLY A 67 -3.03 12.37 9.06
C GLY A 67 -1.54 12.27 9.39
N GLU A 68 -0.91 11.12 9.16
CA GLU A 68 0.54 10.96 9.31
C GLU A 68 1.27 11.88 8.34
N ARG A 69 2.28 12.61 8.85
CA ARG A 69 3.05 13.55 8.03
C ARG A 69 4.31 12.89 7.51
N PHE A 70 4.44 12.84 6.19
CA PHE A 70 5.67 12.45 5.51
C PHE A 70 6.53 13.70 5.28
N THR A 71 7.84 13.58 5.44
CA THR A 71 8.78 14.64 5.04
C THR A 71 8.84 14.74 3.52
N GLU A 72 9.40 15.83 3.01
CA GLU A 72 9.55 16.04 1.58
C GLU A 72 10.38 14.92 0.91
N ASP A 73 11.44 14.46 1.57
CA ASP A 73 12.28 13.35 1.10
C ASP A 73 11.51 12.01 1.08
N GLU A 74 10.78 11.70 2.16
CA GLU A 74 9.99 10.47 2.25
C GLU A 74 8.88 10.44 1.18
N GLY A 75 8.18 11.56 0.99
CA GLY A 75 7.15 11.68 -0.03
C GLY A 75 7.70 11.50 -1.44
N THR A 76 8.87 12.08 -1.71
CA THR A 76 9.56 11.97 -3.00
C THR A 76 10.00 10.51 -3.27
N GLN A 77 10.60 9.85 -2.28
CA GLN A 77 11.00 8.45 -2.40
C GLN A 77 9.81 7.51 -2.63
N LEU A 78 8.72 7.71 -1.89
CA LEU A 78 7.49 6.94 -2.06
C LEU A 78 6.89 7.16 -3.45
N PHE A 79 6.81 8.41 -3.90
CA PHE A 79 6.29 8.74 -5.23
C PHE A 79 7.07 8.00 -6.32
N PHE A 80 8.40 8.13 -6.33
CA PHE A 80 9.24 7.45 -7.33
C PHE A 80 9.10 5.92 -7.27
N SER A 81 9.07 5.36 -6.07
CA SER A 81 8.93 3.91 -5.87
C SER A 81 7.56 3.38 -6.34
N ILE A 82 6.48 4.12 -6.10
CA ILE A 82 5.14 3.79 -6.57
C ILE A 82 5.03 3.93 -8.11
N THR A 83 5.67 4.94 -8.72
CA THR A 83 5.72 5.04 -10.19
C THR A 83 6.47 3.89 -10.86
N LYS A 84 7.48 3.31 -10.21
CA LYS A 84 8.12 2.09 -10.73
C LYS A 84 7.19 0.88 -10.68
N LEU A 85 6.34 0.80 -9.66
CA LEU A 85 5.25 -0.18 -9.56
C LEU A 85 4.25 -0.05 -10.71
N LEU A 86 3.93 1.18 -11.15
CA LEU A 86 3.08 1.45 -12.30
C LEU A 86 3.69 1.03 -13.64
N GLN A 87 5.01 0.96 -13.73
CA GLN A 87 5.75 0.48 -14.90
C GLN A 87 5.88 -1.05 -14.93
N SER A 88 5.53 -1.75 -13.83
CA SER A 88 5.56 -3.21 -13.78
C SER A 88 4.56 -3.84 -14.76
N GLU A 89 4.98 -4.90 -15.44
CA GLU A 89 4.18 -5.60 -16.44
C GLU A 89 3.01 -6.41 -15.84
N ASP A 90 2.97 -6.59 -14.51
CA ASP A 90 1.94 -7.34 -13.81
C ASP A 90 0.59 -6.60 -13.78
N ALA A 91 -0.43 -7.22 -14.38
CA ALA A 91 -1.77 -6.64 -14.51
C ALA A 91 -2.48 -6.44 -13.15
N SER A 92 -2.13 -7.21 -12.12
CA SER A 92 -2.70 -7.08 -10.77
C SER A 92 -2.11 -5.87 -10.04
N LEU A 93 -0.82 -5.61 -10.24
CA LEU A 93 -0.16 -4.42 -9.69
C LEU A 93 -0.61 -3.14 -10.39
N ARG A 94 -0.80 -3.16 -11.72
CA ARG A 94 -1.37 -2.01 -12.46
C ARG A 94 -2.80 -1.64 -12.06
N ARG A 95 -3.59 -2.62 -11.59
CA ARG A 95 -4.99 -2.41 -11.15
C ARG A 95 -5.11 -1.87 -9.73
N ALA A 96 -4.05 -1.98 -8.91
CA ALA A 96 -4.05 -1.59 -7.51
C ALA A 96 -3.75 -0.11 -7.27
N VAL A 97 -3.34 0.62 -8.30
CA VAL A 97 -3.02 2.06 -8.28
C VAL A 97 -4.10 2.81 -9.04
#